data_AF-A0A6P0YJR2-F1
#
_entry.id   AF-A0A6P0YJR2-F1
#
_cell.length_a   1.000
_cell.length_b   1.000
_cell.length_c   1.000
_cell.angle_alpha   90.00
_cell.angle_beta   90.00
_cell.angle_gamma   90.00
#
_symmetry.space_group_name_H-M   'P 1'
#
loop_
_entity.id
_entity.type
_entity.pdbx_description
1 polymer ?
#
loop_
_entity_poly.entity_id
_entity_poly.type
_entity_poly.pdbx_seq_one_letter_code
_entity_poly.pdbx_strand_id
1 'polypeptide(L)'
;FCLAIIWVLGCKAVLSLTVVFMGVWLLTFERRKFCGLVALCLGIFWFVVVTQGIIPFFSGGEVAGVGRYSYLGDSVVGIMINILLQPGVVLGKILSFETIKYICLLLLPVTWGIFPLLQTNQTILPHLIPLIPTIPTIVLNVLSEVSFQRSLNYQYSLPAIAFLLLAVISCLAAASKAEENDISLNLSGKRELEIPKFNLRLSVPNFQAPKMIILWSVLMFLLLGNVADLFLYWQSLDTWQATRNAITYVKTEGGVLTDNRLAPHFTHRSTVKLLNQTKPDNLDEFDYVVLNLRHPWPDTEEAGIILSKNLQNNQEWELNYQENDVLVFQRKEGRRKKEEGRNMKNLSIVKLSFTSSFQLPVIGQLPAIKMLNNFPF
;
A
#
# COMPACT_ATOMS: atom_id res chain seq x y z
N PHE A 1 8.41 -22.45 5.58
CA PHE A 1 7.13 -21.84 6.01
C PHE A 1 7.36 -20.70 6.99
N CYS A 2 7.84 -20.95 8.22
CA CYS A 2 8.01 -19.90 9.24
C CYS A 2 8.89 -18.72 8.80
N LEU A 3 10.01 -18.98 8.11
CA LEU A 3 10.86 -17.91 7.55
C LEU A 3 10.09 -17.00 6.57
N ALA A 4 9.22 -17.57 5.74
CA ALA A 4 8.39 -16.80 4.81
C ALA A 4 7.34 -15.96 5.55
N ILE A 5 6.75 -16.49 6.62
CA ILE A 5 5.84 -15.72 7.49
C ILE A 5 6.58 -14.53 8.10
N ILE A 6 7.74 -14.76 8.71
CA ILE A 6 8.55 -13.71 9.34
C ILE A 6 8.90 -12.63 8.30
N TRP A 7 9.30 -13.04 7.09
CA TRP A 7 9.58 -12.11 6.00
C TRP A 7 8.37 -11.23 5.66
N VAL A 8 7.19 -11.84 5.42
CA VAL A 8 5.96 -11.10 5.08
C VAL A 8 5.55 -10.14 6.20
N LEU A 9 5.64 -10.58 7.45
CA LEU A 9 5.32 -9.74 8.61
C LEU A 9 6.28 -8.54 8.71
N GLY A 10 7.57 -8.74 8.42
CA GLY A 10 8.56 -7.66 8.38
C GLY A 10 8.33 -6.61 7.29
N CYS A 11 7.62 -6.94 6.20
CA CYS A 11 7.43 -6.01 5.08
C CYS A 11 6.43 -4.89 5.38
N LYS A 12 5.28 -5.19 6.03
CA LYS A 12 4.24 -4.20 6.32
C LYS A 12 3.27 -4.71 7.37
N ALA A 13 2.95 -3.86 8.35
CA ALA A 13 2.06 -4.20 9.46
C ALA A 13 0.72 -4.82 9.02
N VAL A 14 0.08 -4.28 7.98
CA VAL A 14 -1.24 -4.73 7.50
C VAL A 14 -1.22 -6.16 6.92
N LEU A 15 -0.07 -6.65 6.44
CA LEU A 15 0.04 -8.03 5.90
C LEU A 15 -0.18 -9.10 6.98
N SER A 16 -0.03 -8.74 8.25
CA SER A 16 -0.36 -9.61 9.37
C SER A 16 -1.81 -10.12 9.31
N LEU A 17 -2.77 -9.27 8.94
CA LEU A 17 -4.18 -9.66 8.85
C LEU A 17 -4.39 -10.68 7.72
N THR A 18 -3.75 -10.49 6.57
CA THR A 18 -3.72 -11.48 5.48
C THR A 18 -3.13 -12.81 5.96
N VAL A 19 -2.05 -12.78 6.75
CA VAL A 19 -1.45 -13.99 7.35
C VAL A 19 -2.39 -14.66 8.35
N VAL A 20 -3.14 -13.89 9.15
CA VAL A 20 -4.16 -14.45 10.06
C VAL A 20 -5.23 -15.21 9.29
N PHE A 21 -5.79 -14.61 8.24
CA PHE A 21 -6.82 -15.27 7.43
C PHE A 21 -6.26 -16.42 6.58
N MET A 22 -4.99 -16.37 6.19
CA MET A 22 -4.26 -17.54 5.68
C MET A 22 -4.17 -18.65 6.72
N GLY A 23 -3.91 -18.32 7.98
CA GLY A 23 -3.97 -19.26 9.10
C GLY A 23 -5.34 -19.92 9.20
N VAL A 24 -6.43 -19.13 9.20
CA VAL A 24 -7.81 -19.65 9.19
C VAL A 24 -8.03 -20.62 8.04
N TRP A 25 -7.69 -20.22 6.81
CA TRP A 25 -7.82 -21.08 5.63
C TRP A 25 -7.07 -22.41 5.78
N LEU A 26 -5.81 -22.38 6.23
CA LEU A 26 -4.99 -23.56 6.42
C LEU A 26 -5.51 -24.50 7.52
N LEU A 27 -6.11 -23.93 8.57
CA LEU A 27 -6.69 -24.68 9.69
C LEU A 27 -7.97 -25.42 9.30
N THR A 28 -8.90 -24.71 8.66
CA THR A 28 -10.27 -25.20 8.47
C THR A 28 -10.43 -26.00 7.18
N PHE A 29 -9.73 -25.63 6.10
CA PHE A 29 -9.96 -26.23 4.78
C PHE A 29 -8.81 -27.13 4.30
N GLU A 30 -7.55 -26.73 4.52
CA GLU A 30 -6.38 -27.50 4.07
C GLU A 30 -5.93 -28.59 5.06
N ARG A 31 -6.57 -28.66 6.24
CA ARG A 31 -6.22 -29.59 7.34
C ARG A 31 -4.75 -29.49 7.81
N ARG A 32 -4.04 -28.41 7.49
CA ARG A 32 -2.64 -28.17 7.88
C ARG A 32 -2.58 -27.48 9.23
N LYS A 33 -3.02 -28.19 10.28
CA LYS A 33 -3.25 -27.65 11.63
C LYS A 33 -2.04 -26.88 12.19
N PHE A 34 -0.84 -27.44 12.10
CA PHE A 34 0.36 -26.78 12.62
C PHE A 34 0.69 -25.48 11.88
N CYS A 35 0.76 -25.51 10.55
CA CYS A 35 1.04 -24.31 9.75
C CYS A 35 -0.03 -23.23 9.95
N GLY A 36 -1.30 -23.64 10.02
CA GLY A 36 -2.41 -22.71 10.25
C GLY A 36 -2.36 -22.06 11.64
N LEU A 37 -2.05 -22.82 12.70
CA LEU A 37 -1.88 -22.28 14.05
C LEU A 37 -0.70 -21.30 14.10
N VAL A 38 0.43 -21.67 13.50
CA VAL A 38 1.62 -20.81 13.44
C VAL A 38 1.31 -19.49 12.74
N ALA A 39 0.66 -19.52 11.57
CA ALA A 39 0.28 -18.31 10.84
C ALA A 39 -0.72 -17.45 11.63
N LEU A 40 -1.74 -18.07 12.23
CA LEU A 40 -2.76 -17.36 13.02
C LEU A 40 -2.13 -16.67 14.24
N CYS A 41 -1.35 -17.39 15.03
CA CYS A 41 -0.71 -16.85 16.23
C CYS A 41 0.33 -15.77 15.91
N LEU A 42 1.23 -16.02 14.95
CA LEU A 42 2.25 -15.03 14.56
C LEU A 42 1.63 -13.79 13.93
N GLY A 43 0.58 -13.95 13.10
CA GLY A 43 -0.14 -12.85 12.49
C GLY A 43 -0.82 -11.95 13.54
N ILE A 44 -1.58 -12.54 14.47
CA ILE A 44 -2.24 -11.78 15.54
C ILE A 44 -1.20 -11.08 16.43
N PHE A 45 -0.19 -11.83 16.86
CA PHE A 45 0.88 -11.30 17.71
C PHE A 45 1.56 -10.10 17.05
N TRP A 46 1.97 -10.22 15.79
CA TRP A 46 2.63 -9.14 15.07
C TRP A 46 1.74 -7.93 14.84
N PHE A 47 0.46 -8.15 14.48
CA PHE A 47 -0.50 -7.05 14.32
C PHE A 47 -0.63 -6.23 15.61
N VAL A 48 -0.81 -6.88 16.75
CA VAL A 48 -0.96 -6.22 18.05
C VAL A 48 0.34 -5.52 18.44
N VAL A 49 1.48 -6.22 18.40
CA VAL A 49 2.79 -5.64 18.79
C VAL A 49 3.11 -4.40 17.96
N VAL A 50 2.88 -4.44 16.65
CA VAL A 50 3.23 -3.32 15.77
C VAL A 50 2.25 -2.17 15.93
N THR A 51 0.94 -2.45 15.94
CA THR A 51 -0.08 -1.37 15.95
C THR A 51 -0.30 -0.75 17.32
N GLN A 52 -0.16 -1.54 18.41
CA GLN A 52 -0.41 -1.08 19.77
C GLN A 52 0.89 -0.81 20.55
N GLY A 53 2.04 -1.31 20.07
CA GLY A 53 3.34 -1.13 20.73
C GLY A 53 4.29 -0.26 19.91
N ILE A 54 4.84 -0.83 18.84
CA ILE A 54 5.95 -0.22 18.09
C ILE A 54 5.54 1.13 17.50
N ILE A 55 4.43 1.21 16.76
CA ILE A 55 4.04 2.45 16.09
C ILE A 55 3.74 3.55 17.11
N PRO A 56 2.85 3.37 18.11
CA PRO A 56 2.56 4.42 19.09
C PRO A 56 3.78 4.88 19.88
N PHE A 57 4.72 3.98 20.18
CA PHE A 57 5.97 4.33 20.85
C PHE A 57 6.81 5.34 20.04
N PHE A 58 6.89 5.18 18.72
CA PHE A 58 7.69 6.06 17.85
C PHE A 58 6.92 7.25 17.29
N SER A 59 5.61 7.12 17.02
CA SER A 59 4.79 8.19 16.45
C SER A 59 4.18 9.11 17.50
N GLY A 60 4.08 8.68 18.76
CA GLY A 60 3.37 9.39 19.82
C GLY A 60 1.85 9.36 19.68
N GLY A 61 1.31 8.54 18.76
CA GLY A 61 -0.12 8.46 18.49
C GLY A 61 -0.54 7.18 17.78
N GLU A 62 -1.81 7.10 17.41
CA GLU A 62 -2.34 5.94 16.70
C GLU A 62 -1.69 5.71 15.34
N VAL A 63 -1.83 4.49 14.83
CA VAL A 63 -1.34 4.15 13.48
C VAL A 63 -2.03 5.07 12.47
N ALA A 64 -1.26 5.74 11.61
CA ALA A 64 -1.79 6.68 10.61
C ALA A 64 -2.94 6.13 9.74
N GLY A 65 -3.06 4.80 9.64
CA GLY A 65 -4.19 4.14 8.99
C GLY A 65 -5.55 4.36 9.67
N VAL A 66 -5.59 4.64 10.98
CA VAL A 66 -6.82 4.90 11.77
C VAL A 66 -7.60 6.08 11.18
N GLY A 67 -6.92 7.14 10.74
CA GLY A 67 -7.56 8.31 10.14
C GLY A 67 -8.36 8.02 8.86
N ARG A 68 -8.16 6.86 8.22
CA ARG A 68 -8.95 6.43 7.05
C ARG A 68 -10.31 5.84 7.41
N TYR A 69 -10.55 5.61 8.69
CA TYR A 69 -11.76 4.98 9.23
C TYR A 69 -12.33 5.79 10.38
N SER A 70 -12.14 7.11 10.37
CA SER A 70 -12.49 8.01 11.48
C SER A 70 -13.97 7.89 11.89
N TYR A 71 -14.86 7.64 10.93
CA TYR A 71 -16.28 7.36 11.15
C TYR A 71 -16.57 6.07 11.94
N LEU A 72 -15.63 5.13 12.04
CA LEU A 72 -15.71 3.90 12.84
C LEU A 72 -14.98 4.03 14.18
N GLY A 73 -14.26 5.11 14.43
CA GLY A 73 -13.61 5.40 15.71
C GLY A 73 -12.16 5.83 15.60
N ASP A 74 -11.61 6.24 16.75
CA ASP A 74 -10.32 6.92 16.85
C ASP A 74 -9.15 6.01 17.25
N SER A 75 -9.37 4.70 17.33
CA SER A 75 -8.32 3.70 17.64
C SER A 75 -8.53 2.42 16.87
N VAL A 76 -7.46 1.62 16.71
CA VAL A 76 -7.54 0.32 16.01
C VAL A 76 -8.57 -0.60 16.67
N VAL A 77 -8.59 -0.67 18.00
CA VAL A 77 -9.54 -1.50 18.75
C VAL A 77 -10.97 -0.97 18.61
N GLY A 78 -11.16 0.35 18.70
CA GLY A 78 -12.47 0.99 18.50
C GLY A 78 -13.05 0.70 17.12
N ILE A 79 -12.23 0.80 16.07
CA ILE A 79 -12.64 0.47 14.69
C ILE A 79 -13.05 -1.00 14.58
N MET A 80 -12.26 -1.94 15.11
CA MET A 80 -12.59 -3.38 15.06
C MET A 80 -13.93 -3.69 15.74
N ILE A 81 -14.20 -3.08 16.89
CA ILE A 81 -15.47 -3.24 17.62
C ILE A 81 -16.62 -2.64 16.80
N ASN A 82 -16.46 -1.43 16.27
CA ASN A 82 -17.52 -0.74 15.54
C ASN A 82 -17.83 -1.35 14.18
N ILE A 83 -16.90 -2.06 13.54
CA ILE A 83 -17.19 -2.90 12.37
C ILE A 83 -18.29 -3.94 12.70
N LEU A 84 -18.30 -4.47 13.92
CA LEU A 84 -19.29 -5.45 14.38
C LEU A 84 -20.56 -4.78 14.92
N LEU A 85 -20.42 -3.67 15.64
CA LEU A 85 -21.55 -2.98 16.28
C LEU A 85 -22.36 -2.11 15.32
N GLN A 86 -21.79 -1.71 14.18
CA GLN A 86 -22.44 -0.82 13.20
C GLN A 86 -22.60 -1.49 11.82
N PRO A 87 -23.32 -2.63 11.72
CA PRO A 87 -23.44 -3.39 10.47
C PRO A 87 -24.12 -2.58 9.36
N GLY A 88 -25.05 -1.66 9.68
CA GLY A 88 -25.70 -0.81 8.69
C GLY A 88 -24.74 0.11 7.95
N VAL A 89 -23.78 0.72 8.67
CA VAL A 89 -22.76 1.60 8.09
C VAL A 89 -21.78 0.79 7.22
N VAL A 90 -21.35 -0.36 7.75
CA VAL A 90 -20.44 -1.29 7.04
C VAL A 90 -21.09 -1.82 5.75
N LEU A 91 -22.33 -2.28 5.82
CA LEU A 91 -23.09 -2.76 4.65
C LEU A 91 -23.28 -1.64 3.62
N GLY A 92 -23.53 -0.41 4.05
CA GLY A 92 -23.63 0.74 3.14
C GLY A 92 -22.36 0.96 2.32
N LYS A 93 -21.17 0.77 2.93
CA LYS A 93 -19.88 0.84 2.21
C LYS A 93 -19.67 -0.36 1.29
N ILE A 94 -19.98 -1.57 1.75
CA ILE A 94 -19.82 -2.82 0.98
C ILE A 94 -20.71 -2.83 -0.27
N LEU A 95 -21.96 -2.39 -0.15
CA LEU A 95 -22.94 -2.39 -1.24
C LEU A 95 -22.90 -1.12 -2.10
N SER A 96 -21.93 -0.23 -1.87
CA SER A 96 -21.79 0.99 -2.66
C SER A 96 -21.33 0.72 -4.09
N PHE A 97 -21.73 1.59 -5.01
CA PHE A 97 -21.33 1.49 -6.42
C PHE A 97 -19.79 1.48 -6.60
N GLU A 98 -19.08 2.33 -5.86
CA GLU A 98 -17.61 2.39 -5.91
C GLU A 98 -16.96 1.07 -5.47
N THR A 99 -17.53 0.40 -4.46
CA THR A 99 -17.07 -0.92 -4.04
C THR A 99 -17.33 -1.97 -5.10
N ILE A 100 -18.55 -2.01 -5.67
CA ILE A 100 -18.89 -2.97 -6.73
C ILE A 100 -17.96 -2.77 -7.92
N LYS A 101 -17.76 -1.52 -8.36
CA LYS A 101 -16.82 -1.17 -9.43
C LYS A 101 -15.41 -1.67 -9.12
N TYR A 102 -14.90 -1.40 -7.91
CA TYR A 102 -13.58 -1.85 -7.48
C TYR A 102 -13.43 -3.38 -7.52
N ILE A 103 -14.38 -4.11 -6.96
CA ILE A 103 -14.34 -5.58 -6.94
C ILE A 103 -14.44 -6.15 -8.35
N CYS A 104 -15.31 -5.59 -9.21
CA CYS A 104 -15.40 -5.97 -10.61
C CYS A 104 -14.06 -5.75 -11.32
N LEU A 105 -13.44 -4.58 -11.17
CA LEU A 105 -12.12 -4.29 -11.77
C LEU A 105 -11.03 -5.23 -11.27
N LEU A 106 -11.04 -5.58 -9.98
CA LEU A 106 -10.06 -6.48 -9.39
C LEU A 106 -10.19 -7.92 -9.91
N LEU A 107 -11.42 -8.39 -10.13
CA LEU A 107 -11.69 -9.76 -10.58
C LEU A 107 -11.61 -9.91 -12.10
N LEU A 108 -11.95 -8.87 -12.88
CA LEU A 108 -12.03 -8.91 -14.35
C LEU A 108 -10.78 -9.48 -15.05
N PRO A 109 -9.54 -9.17 -14.63
CA PRO A 109 -8.34 -9.73 -15.24
C PRO A 109 -8.19 -11.25 -15.08
N VAL A 110 -8.86 -11.84 -14.10
CA VAL A 110 -8.71 -13.25 -13.71
C VAL A 110 -9.99 -14.07 -13.91
N THR A 111 -11.10 -13.46 -14.36
CA THR A 111 -12.38 -14.17 -14.59
C THR A 111 -12.27 -15.31 -15.60
N TRP A 112 -11.37 -15.19 -16.59
CA TRP A 112 -11.11 -16.25 -17.56
C TRP A 112 -10.67 -17.56 -16.90
N GLY A 113 -10.06 -17.52 -15.72
CA GLY A 113 -9.61 -18.70 -14.99
C GLY A 113 -10.75 -19.53 -14.38
N ILE A 114 -11.92 -18.92 -14.23
CA ILE A 114 -13.11 -19.54 -13.64
C ILE A 114 -14.01 -20.14 -14.74
N PHE A 115 -14.05 -19.49 -15.90
CA PHE A 115 -14.94 -19.87 -17.02
C PHE A 115 -14.89 -21.36 -17.41
N PRO A 116 -13.72 -22.03 -17.48
CA PRO A 116 -13.63 -23.44 -17.88
C PRO A 116 -14.34 -24.35 -16.88
N LEU A 117 -14.27 -24.04 -15.59
CA LEU A 117 -14.93 -24.82 -14.55
C LEU A 117 -16.45 -24.65 -14.62
N LEU A 118 -16.94 -23.44 -14.96
CA LEU A 118 -18.37 -23.17 -15.13
C LEU A 118 -19.02 -23.96 -16.27
N GLN A 119 -18.21 -24.44 -17.24
CA GLN A 119 -18.70 -25.31 -18.33
C GLN A 119 -18.85 -26.77 -17.90
N THR A 120 -18.37 -27.13 -16.70
CA THR A 120 -18.47 -28.48 -16.14
C THR A 120 -19.61 -28.57 -15.12
N ASN A 121 -20.03 -29.79 -14.78
CA ASN A 121 -21.01 -30.02 -13.72
C ASN A 121 -20.41 -29.94 -12.29
N GLN A 122 -19.17 -29.48 -12.15
CA GLN A 122 -18.51 -29.38 -10.85
C GLN A 122 -18.92 -28.12 -10.09
N THR A 123 -18.96 -28.23 -8.76
CA THR A 123 -19.23 -27.10 -7.87
C THR A 123 -18.02 -26.16 -7.82
N ILE A 124 -18.23 -24.86 -8.05
CA ILE A 124 -17.16 -23.84 -8.03
C ILE A 124 -16.65 -23.50 -6.62
N LEU A 125 -17.52 -23.55 -5.61
CA LEU A 125 -17.27 -22.98 -4.29
C LEU A 125 -15.99 -23.51 -3.60
N PRO A 126 -15.65 -24.81 -3.65
CA PRO A 126 -14.40 -25.33 -3.09
C PRO A 126 -13.15 -24.69 -3.68
N HIS A 127 -13.20 -24.29 -4.95
CA HIS A 127 -12.06 -23.71 -5.67
C HIS A 127 -11.86 -22.22 -5.37
N LEU A 128 -12.85 -21.57 -4.74
CA LEU A 128 -12.76 -20.18 -4.27
C LEU A 128 -12.32 -20.05 -2.81
N ILE A 129 -12.21 -21.16 -2.07
CA ILE A 129 -11.72 -21.19 -0.69
C ILE A 129 -10.37 -20.47 -0.52
N PRO A 130 -9.39 -20.57 -1.45
CA PRO A 130 -8.14 -19.83 -1.35
C PRO A 130 -8.28 -18.31 -1.32
N LEU A 131 -9.47 -17.74 -1.55
CA LEU A 131 -9.73 -16.30 -1.45
C LEU A 131 -9.92 -15.80 -0.01
N ILE A 132 -10.09 -16.68 0.98
CA ILE A 132 -10.25 -16.27 2.39
C ILE A 132 -9.16 -15.29 2.86
N PRO A 133 -7.87 -15.47 2.53
CA PRO A 133 -6.81 -14.56 2.96
C PRO A 133 -6.91 -13.16 2.33
N THR A 134 -7.70 -12.98 1.26
CA THR A 134 -7.94 -11.67 0.65
C THR A 134 -8.93 -10.82 1.44
N ILE A 135 -9.75 -11.43 2.31
CA ILE A 135 -10.85 -10.75 3.02
C ILE A 135 -10.37 -9.50 3.75
N PRO A 136 -9.29 -9.52 4.56
CA PRO A 136 -8.86 -8.31 5.27
C PRO A 136 -8.43 -7.19 4.33
N THR A 137 -7.76 -7.52 3.23
CA THR A 137 -7.34 -6.53 2.22
C THR A 137 -8.55 -5.85 1.60
N ILE A 138 -9.55 -6.64 1.19
CA ILE A 138 -10.78 -6.11 0.60
C ILE A 138 -11.56 -5.28 1.61
N VAL A 139 -11.76 -5.79 2.83
CA VAL A 139 -12.50 -5.08 3.89
C VAL A 139 -11.85 -3.73 4.21
N LEU A 140 -10.53 -3.69 4.39
CA LEU A 140 -9.82 -2.43 4.64
C LEU A 140 -10.02 -1.44 3.49
N ASN A 141 -9.81 -1.89 2.26
CA ASN A 141 -9.93 -1.03 1.08
C ASN A 141 -11.35 -0.48 0.89
N VAL A 142 -12.36 -1.33 1.11
CA VAL A 142 -13.78 -0.98 0.97
C VAL A 142 -14.23 0.00 2.06
N LEU A 143 -13.82 -0.24 3.31
CA LEU A 143 -14.23 0.57 4.45
C LEU A 143 -13.49 1.91 4.56
N SER A 144 -12.37 2.09 3.85
CA SER A 144 -11.61 3.34 3.90
C SER A 144 -12.38 4.53 3.33
N GLU A 145 -12.27 5.69 3.96
CA GLU A 145 -12.78 6.96 3.42
C GLU A 145 -11.98 7.42 2.21
N VAL A 146 -10.73 6.95 2.08
CA VAL A 146 -9.85 7.37 1.00
C VAL A 146 -10.03 6.50 -0.25
N SER A 147 -10.37 7.16 -1.36
CA SER A 147 -10.72 6.52 -2.64
C SER A 147 -9.57 5.76 -3.29
N PHE A 148 -8.31 6.15 -3.07
CA PHE A 148 -7.15 5.46 -3.65
C PHE A 148 -7.05 3.99 -3.23
N GLN A 149 -7.66 3.59 -2.10
CA GLN A 149 -7.62 2.20 -1.66
C GLN A 149 -8.52 1.29 -2.49
N ARG A 150 -9.53 1.87 -3.15
CA ARG A 150 -10.43 1.20 -4.10
C ARG A 150 -9.98 1.36 -5.56
N SER A 151 -8.76 1.81 -5.79
CA SER A 151 -8.18 1.94 -7.13
C SER A 151 -7.06 0.92 -7.34
N LEU A 152 -7.00 0.36 -8.55
CA LEU A 152 -5.96 -0.59 -8.96
C LEU A 152 -4.63 0.08 -9.30
N ASN A 153 -4.62 1.41 -9.46
CA ASN A 153 -3.41 2.17 -9.73
C ASN A 153 -2.45 2.21 -8.52
N TYR A 154 -2.95 1.84 -7.34
CA TYR A 154 -2.21 1.86 -6.09
C TYR A 154 -2.04 0.46 -5.50
N GLN A 155 -1.02 0.31 -4.67
CA GLN A 155 -0.54 -0.95 -4.09
C GLN A 155 -1.49 -1.62 -3.07
N TYR A 156 -2.66 -1.06 -2.79
CA TYR A 156 -3.55 -1.50 -1.71
C TYR A 156 -4.17 -2.89 -1.95
N SER A 157 -4.33 -3.29 -3.21
CA SER A 157 -4.91 -4.60 -3.57
C SER A 157 -3.87 -5.71 -3.74
N LEU A 158 -2.57 -5.37 -3.70
CA LEU A 158 -1.46 -6.30 -3.97
C LEU A 158 -1.53 -7.62 -3.16
N PRO A 159 -1.88 -7.61 -1.85
CA PRO A 159 -1.95 -8.86 -1.08
C PRO A 159 -3.01 -9.83 -1.59
N ALA A 160 -4.07 -9.35 -2.25
CA ALA A 160 -5.14 -10.21 -2.76
C ALA A 160 -4.69 -11.02 -3.99
N ILE A 161 -3.72 -10.52 -4.77
CA ILE A 161 -3.35 -11.07 -6.07
C ILE A 161 -2.84 -12.52 -5.95
N ALA A 162 -1.98 -12.81 -4.97
CA ALA A 162 -1.42 -14.15 -4.80
C ALA A 162 -2.52 -15.22 -4.60
N PHE A 163 -3.57 -14.87 -3.86
CA PHE A 163 -4.69 -15.75 -3.55
C PHE A 163 -5.73 -15.81 -4.66
N LEU A 164 -5.92 -14.71 -5.41
CA LEU A 164 -6.68 -14.72 -6.66
C LEU A 164 -6.07 -15.70 -7.67
N LEU A 165 -4.76 -15.66 -7.86
CA LEU A 165 -4.05 -16.60 -8.73
C LEU A 165 -4.16 -18.03 -8.22
N LEU A 166 -4.10 -18.26 -6.91
CA LEU A 166 -4.27 -19.60 -6.34
C LEU A 166 -5.68 -20.16 -6.58
N ALA A 167 -6.71 -19.32 -6.48
CA ALA A 167 -8.09 -19.70 -6.81
C ALA A 167 -8.22 -20.03 -8.32
N VAL A 168 -7.63 -19.22 -9.21
CA VAL A 168 -7.58 -19.51 -10.65
C VAL A 168 -6.91 -20.85 -10.93
N ILE A 169 -5.76 -21.12 -10.34
CA ILE A 169 -5.05 -22.40 -10.51
C ILE A 169 -5.93 -23.57 -10.05
N SER A 170 -6.62 -23.42 -8.92
CA SER A 170 -7.55 -24.44 -8.41
C SER A 170 -8.71 -24.69 -9.38
N CYS A 171 -9.32 -23.63 -9.93
CA CYS A 171 -10.40 -23.75 -10.91
C CYS A 171 -9.94 -24.45 -12.20
N LEU A 172 -8.79 -24.07 -12.75
CA LEU A 172 -8.24 -24.65 -13.96
C LEU A 172 -7.85 -26.13 -13.77
N ALA A 173 -7.24 -26.46 -12.64
CA ALA A 173 -6.90 -27.85 -12.31
C ALA A 173 -8.15 -28.73 -12.23
N ALA A 174 -9.22 -28.23 -11.61
CA ALA A 174 -10.49 -28.93 -11.51
C ALA A 174 -11.16 -29.15 -12.86
N ALA A 175 -11.19 -28.11 -13.70
CA ALA A 175 -11.72 -28.19 -15.06
C ALA A 175 -10.96 -29.22 -15.90
N SER A 176 -9.61 -29.22 -15.84
CA SER A 176 -8.79 -30.19 -16.58
C SER A 176 -9.05 -31.64 -16.16
N LYS A 177 -9.29 -31.87 -14.86
CA LYS A 177 -9.62 -33.20 -14.35
C LYS A 177 -11.02 -33.67 -14.75
N ALA A 178 -11.98 -32.75 -14.84
CA ALA A 178 -13.31 -33.06 -15.34
C ALA A 178 -13.25 -33.54 -16.80
N GLU A 179 -12.49 -32.83 -17.63
CA GLU A 179 -12.30 -33.17 -19.05
C GLU A 179 -11.59 -34.51 -19.23
N GLU A 180 -10.54 -34.81 -18.46
CA GLU A 180 -9.85 -36.10 -18.50
C GLU A 180 -10.78 -37.26 -18.11
N ASN A 181 -11.62 -37.08 -17.09
CA ASN A 181 -12.60 -38.08 -16.69
C ASN A 181 -13.64 -38.34 -17.80
N ASP A 182 -14.18 -37.30 -18.43
CA ASP A 182 -15.13 -37.43 -19.54
C ASP A 182 -14.50 -38.13 -20.75
N ILE A 183 -13.23 -37.82 -21.05
CA ILE A 183 -12.46 -38.51 -22.10
C ILE A 183 -12.25 -39.98 -21.73
N SER A 184 -11.87 -40.30 -20.49
CA SER A 184 -11.66 -41.67 -20.03
C SER A 184 -12.95 -42.52 -20.05
N LEU A 185 -14.09 -41.92 -19.70
CA LEU A 185 -15.40 -42.55 -19.79
C LEU A 185 -15.78 -42.84 -21.25
N ASN A 186 -15.47 -41.93 -22.17
CA ASN A 186 -15.70 -42.12 -23.61
C ASN A 186 -14.71 -43.12 -24.25
N LEU A 187 -13.47 -43.21 -23.75
CA LEU A 187 -12.42 -44.14 -24.22
C LEU A 187 -12.53 -45.56 -23.64
N SER A 188 -13.36 -45.77 -22.61
CA SER A 188 -13.67 -47.12 -22.09
C SER A 188 -14.41 -48.00 -23.12
N GLY A 189 -14.75 -47.46 -24.31
CA GLY A 189 -14.92 -48.22 -25.54
C GLY A 189 -13.60 -48.42 -26.30
N LYS A 190 -12.80 -49.42 -25.89
CA LYS A 190 -11.60 -49.98 -26.55
C LYS A 190 -10.69 -48.99 -27.32
N ARG A 191 -9.50 -48.70 -26.73
CA ARG A 191 -8.19 -48.92 -27.38
C ARG A 191 -7.03 -48.76 -26.38
N GLU A 192 -6.10 -49.70 -26.40
CA GLU A 192 -4.80 -49.62 -25.71
C GLU A 192 -3.96 -48.48 -26.31
N LEU A 193 -3.24 -47.72 -25.48
CA LEU A 193 -1.97 -47.11 -25.90
C LEU A 193 -1.08 -46.73 -24.71
N GLU A 194 0.22 -46.86 -24.96
CA GLU A 194 1.35 -46.86 -24.02
C GLU A 194 1.57 -45.56 -23.23
N ILE A 195 2.11 -45.73 -22.01
CA ILE A 195 2.38 -44.68 -21.02
C ILE A 195 3.65 -43.88 -21.40
N PRO A 196 3.60 -42.54 -21.52
CA PRO A 196 4.81 -41.74 -21.64
C PRO A 196 5.40 -41.39 -20.27
N LYS A 197 6.74 -41.38 -20.26
CA LYS A 197 7.64 -41.09 -19.14
C LYS A 197 7.39 -39.72 -18.51
N PHE A 198 7.57 -39.69 -17.19
CA PHE A 198 7.60 -38.53 -16.30
C PHE A 198 8.40 -37.36 -16.90
N ASN A 199 7.69 -36.30 -17.28
CA ASN A 199 8.25 -34.98 -17.52
C ASN A 199 7.29 -33.99 -16.88
N LEU A 200 7.81 -33.10 -16.02
CA LEU A 200 7.08 -32.00 -15.40
C LEU A 200 6.75 -30.93 -16.47
N ARG A 201 5.98 -31.32 -17.48
CA ARG A 201 5.24 -30.39 -18.34
C ARG A 201 3.88 -30.23 -17.68
N LEU A 202 3.50 -29.00 -17.37
CA LEU A 202 2.10 -28.60 -17.38
C LEU A 202 1.57 -28.84 -18.80
N SER A 203 1.32 -30.09 -19.17
CA SER A 203 0.49 -30.42 -20.32
C SER A 203 -0.90 -30.00 -19.89
N VAL A 204 -1.28 -28.77 -20.20
CA VAL A 204 -2.69 -28.41 -20.32
C VAL A 204 -3.14 -29.14 -21.59
N PRO A 205 -3.76 -30.33 -21.52
CA PRO A 205 -4.04 -31.10 -22.72
C PRO A 205 -5.16 -30.36 -23.46
N ASN A 206 -4.97 -30.12 -24.76
CA ASN A 206 -6.02 -29.68 -25.69
C ASN A 206 -6.92 -28.48 -25.30
N PHE A 207 -6.43 -27.54 -24.49
CA PHE A 207 -7.14 -26.27 -24.32
C PHE A 207 -7.00 -25.43 -25.59
N GLN A 208 -8.10 -25.20 -26.32
CA GLN A 208 -8.13 -24.20 -27.42
C GLN A 208 -8.05 -22.75 -26.90
N ALA A 209 -8.04 -22.54 -25.58
CA ALA A 209 -8.06 -21.21 -24.96
C ALA A 209 -6.72 -20.50 -24.61
N PRO A 210 -5.48 -20.99 -24.86
CA PRO A 210 -4.29 -20.20 -24.52
C PRO A 210 -4.26 -18.88 -25.30
N LYS A 211 -4.76 -18.87 -26.55
CA LYS A 211 -4.87 -17.64 -27.34
C LYS A 211 -5.86 -16.64 -26.73
N MET A 212 -7.02 -17.09 -26.26
CA MET A 212 -8.02 -16.23 -25.63
C MET A 212 -7.56 -15.72 -24.25
N ILE A 213 -6.85 -16.55 -23.49
CA ILE A 213 -6.26 -16.15 -22.21
C ILE A 213 -5.18 -15.09 -22.43
N ILE A 214 -4.29 -15.30 -23.39
CA ILE A 214 -3.26 -14.32 -23.75
C ILE A 214 -3.92 -13.03 -24.24
N LEU A 215 -4.89 -13.13 -25.15
CA LEU A 215 -5.59 -11.96 -25.69
C LEU A 215 -6.33 -11.18 -24.60
N TRP A 216 -7.03 -11.87 -23.69
CA TRP A 216 -7.71 -11.25 -22.56
C TRP A 216 -6.73 -10.62 -21.57
N SER A 217 -5.65 -11.32 -21.24
CA SER A 217 -4.62 -10.81 -20.33
C SER A 217 -3.92 -9.57 -20.91
N VAL A 218 -3.62 -9.59 -22.21
CA VAL A 218 -3.06 -8.44 -22.94
C VAL A 218 -4.07 -7.29 -22.99
N LEU A 219 -5.34 -7.56 -23.32
CA LEU A 219 -6.39 -6.55 -23.34
C LEU A 219 -6.55 -5.90 -21.96
N MET A 220 -6.65 -6.69 -20.90
CA MET A 220 -6.78 -6.20 -19.53
C MET A 220 -5.53 -5.42 -19.08
N PHE A 221 -4.34 -5.88 -19.47
CA PHE A 221 -3.10 -5.13 -19.23
C PHE A 221 -3.10 -3.78 -19.94
N LEU A 222 -3.53 -3.70 -21.19
CA LEU A 222 -3.61 -2.45 -21.95
C LEU A 222 -4.66 -1.49 -21.36
N LEU A 223 -5.81 -2.02 -20.90
CA LEU A 223 -6.90 -1.22 -20.33
C LEU A 223 -6.64 -0.77 -18.88
N LEU A 224 -6.00 -1.62 -18.06
CA LEU A 224 -5.89 -1.41 -16.60
C LEU A 224 -4.46 -1.19 -16.11
N GLY A 225 -3.44 -1.49 -16.93
CA GLY A 225 -2.03 -1.44 -16.52
C GLY A 225 -1.43 -0.03 -16.42
N ASN A 226 -2.22 1.01 -16.69
CA ASN A 226 -1.81 2.42 -16.71
C ASN A 226 -0.44 2.64 -17.38
N VAL A 227 -0.33 2.26 -18.66
CA VAL A 227 0.94 2.30 -19.42
C VAL A 227 1.53 3.71 -19.49
N ALA A 228 0.71 4.75 -19.38
CA ALA A 228 1.15 6.14 -19.34
C ALA A 228 2.10 6.43 -18.16
N ASP A 229 1.88 5.81 -17.00
CA ASP A 229 2.70 6.02 -15.81
C ASP A 229 4.15 5.56 -15.99
N LEU A 230 4.41 4.60 -16.90
CA LEU A 230 5.78 4.18 -17.23
C LEU A 230 6.61 5.33 -17.82
N PHE A 231 5.96 6.26 -18.52
CA PHE A 231 6.63 7.41 -19.14
C PHE A 231 6.83 8.57 -18.16
N LEU A 232 6.11 8.62 -17.03
CA LEU A 232 6.28 9.67 -16.01
C LEU A 232 7.71 9.70 -15.46
N TYR A 233 8.35 8.55 -15.31
CA TYR A 233 9.74 8.47 -14.81
C TYR A 233 10.73 9.17 -15.76
N TRP A 234 10.47 9.12 -17.07
CA TRP A 234 11.33 9.74 -18.07
C TRP A 234 11.30 11.27 -18.01
N GLN A 235 10.21 11.84 -17.51
CA GLN A 235 10.03 13.30 -17.45
C GLN A 235 11.03 13.97 -16.50
N SER A 236 11.46 13.26 -15.44
CA SER A 236 12.35 13.82 -14.42
C SER A 236 13.85 13.76 -14.75
N LEU A 237 14.23 13.19 -15.90
CA LEU A 237 15.63 12.98 -16.29
C LEU A 237 16.42 14.27 -16.44
N ASP A 238 15.77 15.37 -16.84
CA ASP A 238 16.42 16.68 -17.00
C ASP A 238 16.93 17.27 -15.66
N THR A 239 16.33 16.85 -14.54
CA THR A 239 16.77 17.24 -13.18
C THR A 239 17.62 16.19 -12.48
N TRP A 240 17.97 15.09 -13.12
CA TRP A 240 18.73 13.98 -12.50
C TRP A 240 20.07 14.45 -11.92
N GLN A 241 20.88 15.15 -12.73
CA GLN A 241 22.20 15.62 -12.30
C GLN A 241 22.07 16.70 -11.23
N ALA A 242 21.11 17.61 -11.39
CA ALA A 242 20.85 18.67 -10.42
C ALA A 242 20.41 18.10 -9.06
N THR A 243 19.52 17.10 -9.06
CA THR A 243 19.09 16.38 -7.86
C THR A 243 20.25 15.67 -7.18
N ARG A 244 21.10 14.98 -7.95
CA ARG A 244 22.28 14.30 -7.40
C ARG A 244 23.24 15.28 -6.74
N ASN A 245 23.52 16.40 -7.41
CA ASN A 245 24.36 17.47 -6.86
C ASN A 245 23.72 18.08 -5.61
N ALA A 246 22.43 18.41 -5.62
CA ALA A 246 21.70 18.95 -4.47
C ALA A 246 21.87 18.09 -3.20
N ILE A 247 21.73 16.75 -3.33
CA ILE A 247 21.91 15.82 -2.21
C ILE A 247 23.32 15.94 -1.59
N THR A 248 24.36 16.20 -2.39
CA THR A 248 25.75 16.37 -1.88
C THR A 248 25.99 17.65 -1.09
N TYR A 249 25.13 18.67 -1.22
CA TYR A 249 25.22 19.89 -0.42
C TYR A 249 24.71 19.69 1.01
N VAL A 250 23.96 18.62 1.26
CA VAL A 250 23.44 18.25 2.57
C VAL A 250 24.52 17.50 3.36
N LYS A 251 25.47 18.23 3.94
CA LYS A 251 26.71 17.67 4.51
C LYS A 251 26.62 17.20 5.96
N THR A 252 25.84 17.88 6.80
CA THR A 252 25.72 17.51 8.23
C THR A 252 24.61 16.49 8.44
N GLU A 253 24.54 15.85 9.61
CA GLU A 253 23.46 14.91 9.98
C GLU A 253 22.15 15.59 10.41
N GLY A 254 22.02 16.90 10.15
CA GLY A 254 20.85 17.69 10.51
C GLY A 254 19.54 17.21 9.90
N GLY A 255 18.41 17.66 10.47
CA GLY A 255 17.08 17.33 9.97
C GLY A 255 16.84 17.88 8.56
N VAL A 256 16.14 17.10 7.72
CA VAL A 256 15.82 17.47 6.33
C VAL A 256 14.30 17.53 6.13
N LEU A 257 13.81 18.65 5.59
CA LEU A 257 12.46 18.76 5.04
C LEU A 257 12.54 18.67 3.52
N THR A 258 11.74 17.80 2.91
CA THR A 258 11.80 17.57 1.46
C THR A 258 10.50 17.00 0.91
N ASP A 259 10.43 16.78 -0.40
CA ASP A 259 9.29 16.14 -1.06
C ASP A 259 9.37 14.60 -1.03
N ASN A 260 8.28 13.95 -1.43
CA ASN A 260 8.15 12.50 -1.38
C ASN A 260 9.11 11.75 -2.30
N ARG A 261 9.58 12.36 -3.40
CA ARG A 261 10.52 11.73 -4.34
C ARG A 261 11.94 11.77 -3.80
N LEU A 262 12.29 12.84 -3.11
CA LEU A 262 13.63 13.05 -2.56
C LEU A 262 13.84 12.39 -1.20
N ALA A 263 12.79 12.27 -0.38
CA ALA A 263 12.87 11.74 0.98
C ALA A 263 13.63 10.40 1.12
N PRO A 264 13.46 9.38 0.24
CA PRO A 264 14.20 8.12 0.33
C PRO A 264 15.72 8.30 0.41
N HIS A 265 16.27 9.31 -0.28
CA HIS A 265 17.72 9.60 -0.30
C HIS A 265 18.26 10.09 1.04
N PHE A 266 17.39 10.55 1.94
CA PHE A 266 17.76 11.12 3.24
C PHE A 266 17.43 10.20 4.43
N THR A 267 16.86 9.02 4.18
CA THR A 267 16.39 8.07 5.23
C THR A 267 17.47 7.52 6.17
N HIS A 268 18.75 7.75 5.86
CA HIS A 268 19.88 7.45 6.75
C HIS A 268 19.99 8.42 7.94
N ARG A 269 19.18 9.48 7.98
CA ARG A 269 19.17 10.53 9.01
C ARG A 269 18.15 10.23 10.11
N SER A 270 18.36 10.78 11.30
CA SER A 270 17.40 10.68 12.41
C SER A 270 16.09 11.42 12.13
N THR A 271 16.13 12.52 11.37
CA THR A 271 14.98 13.37 11.10
C THR A 271 14.85 13.67 9.61
N VAL A 272 13.83 13.10 8.97
CA VAL A 272 13.39 13.46 7.62
C VAL A 272 11.88 13.61 7.66
N LYS A 273 11.36 14.75 7.21
CA LYS A 273 9.92 14.96 7.07
C LYS A 273 9.55 15.39 5.67
N LEU A 274 8.33 15.07 5.31
CA LEU A 274 7.69 15.48 4.07
C LEU A 274 7.03 16.84 4.23
N LEU A 275 6.87 17.56 3.11
CA LEU A 275 6.16 18.85 3.09
C LEU A 275 4.76 18.79 3.70
N ASN A 276 4.02 17.69 3.49
CA ASN A 276 2.67 17.52 4.05
C ASN A 276 2.65 17.11 5.54
N GLN A 277 3.81 16.85 6.16
CA GLN A 277 3.93 16.46 7.57
C GLN A 277 4.29 17.64 8.48
N THR A 278 4.56 18.81 7.91
CA THR A 278 5.07 19.97 8.63
C THR A 278 4.22 21.18 8.30
N LYS A 279 3.91 22.01 9.30
CA LYS A 279 3.33 23.33 9.05
C LYS A 279 4.41 24.23 8.44
N PRO A 280 4.08 25.07 7.43
CA PRO A 280 5.07 25.91 6.75
C PRO A 280 5.93 26.78 7.68
N ASP A 281 5.38 27.17 8.84
CA ASP A 281 6.01 28.10 9.77
C ASP A 281 6.86 27.41 10.86
N ASN A 282 6.82 26.08 10.97
CA ASN A 282 7.58 25.34 11.99
C ASN A 282 8.75 24.60 11.35
N LEU A 283 9.88 25.27 11.24
CA LEU A 283 11.09 24.73 10.60
C LEU A 283 12.26 24.50 11.57
N ASP A 284 12.01 24.62 12.88
CA ASP A 284 13.06 24.64 13.93
C ASP A 284 13.85 23.33 14.02
N GLU A 285 13.24 22.22 13.62
CA GLU A 285 13.87 20.89 13.64
C GLU A 285 14.70 20.57 12.39
N PHE A 286 14.69 21.44 11.38
CA PHE A 286 15.41 21.22 10.12
C PHE A 286 16.63 22.11 9.98
N ASP A 287 17.71 21.51 9.52
CA ASP A 287 18.91 22.24 9.10
C ASP A 287 18.94 22.43 7.59
N TYR A 288 18.19 21.62 6.83
CA TYR A 288 18.10 21.68 5.38
C TYR A 288 16.67 21.58 4.88
N VAL A 289 16.38 22.32 3.81
CA VAL A 289 15.19 22.14 2.97
C VAL A 289 15.65 21.85 1.55
N VAL A 290 15.25 20.71 0.99
CA VAL A 290 15.64 20.28 -0.37
C VAL A 290 14.38 20.10 -1.20
N LEU A 291 14.28 20.81 -2.33
CA LEU A 291 13.09 20.84 -3.17
C LEU A 291 13.44 20.64 -4.64
N ASN A 292 12.66 19.85 -5.38
CA ASN A 292 12.65 19.87 -6.83
C ASN A 292 11.35 20.55 -7.32
N LEU A 293 11.42 21.84 -7.63
CA LEU A 293 10.25 22.61 -8.06
C LEU A 293 9.87 22.37 -9.52
N ARG A 294 10.77 21.79 -10.33
CA ARG A 294 10.45 21.42 -11.71
C ARG A 294 9.59 20.17 -11.79
N HIS A 295 9.88 19.20 -10.92
CA HIS A 295 9.17 17.92 -10.85
C HIS A 295 8.67 17.61 -9.44
N PRO A 296 7.83 18.50 -8.87
CA PRO A 296 7.39 18.40 -7.49
C PRO A 296 6.48 17.19 -7.28
N TRP A 297 6.29 16.81 -6.01
CA TRP A 297 5.21 15.89 -5.67
C TRP A 297 3.86 16.61 -5.83
N PRO A 298 2.90 16.07 -6.61
CA PRO A 298 1.68 16.79 -6.99
C PRO A 298 0.89 17.36 -5.81
N ASP A 299 0.71 16.57 -4.74
CA ASP A 299 -0.09 17.00 -3.58
C ASP A 299 0.55 18.15 -2.78
N THR A 300 1.84 18.42 -2.99
CA THR A 300 2.62 19.41 -2.24
C THR A 300 3.34 20.41 -3.15
N GLU A 301 2.95 20.50 -4.42
CA GLU A 301 3.55 21.40 -5.40
C GLU A 301 3.45 22.86 -4.95
N GLU A 302 2.23 23.33 -4.66
CA GLU A 302 2.00 24.70 -4.18
C GLU A 302 2.74 24.97 -2.86
N ALA A 303 2.70 24.01 -1.94
CA ALA A 303 3.39 24.11 -0.66
C ALA A 303 4.92 24.28 -0.85
N GLY A 304 5.52 23.52 -1.77
CA GLY A 304 6.94 23.64 -2.11
C GLY A 304 7.28 25.01 -2.72
N ILE A 305 6.45 25.51 -3.65
CA ILE A 305 6.65 26.82 -4.28
C ILE A 305 6.54 27.96 -3.25
N ILE A 306 5.53 27.92 -2.38
CA ILE A 306 5.32 28.93 -1.33
C ILE A 306 6.48 28.88 -0.34
N LEU A 307 6.87 27.69 0.13
CA LEU A 307 7.98 27.50 1.06
C LEU A 307 9.28 28.05 0.47
N SER A 308 9.60 27.72 -0.79
CA SER A 308 10.79 28.26 -1.48
C SER A 308 10.83 29.79 -1.46
N LYS A 309 9.71 30.45 -1.79
CA LYS A 309 9.61 31.92 -1.77
C LYS A 309 9.79 32.49 -0.36
N ASN A 310 9.22 31.83 0.65
CA ASN A 310 9.36 32.25 2.04
C ASN A 310 10.82 32.14 2.52
N LEU A 311 11.51 31.05 2.17
CA LEU A 311 12.90 30.82 2.56
C LEU A 311 13.87 31.78 1.88
N GLN A 312 13.64 32.14 0.61
CA GLN A 312 14.45 33.16 -0.09
C GLN A 312 14.38 34.53 0.58
N ASN A 313 13.24 34.87 1.19
CA ASN A 313 13.06 36.14 1.91
C ASN A 313 13.43 36.06 3.39
N ASN A 314 13.80 34.88 3.90
CA ASN A 314 14.09 34.66 5.31
C ASN A 314 15.59 34.78 5.59
N GLN A 315 15.96 35.69 6.50
CA GLN A 315 17.35 35.93 6.86
C GLN A 315 18.04 34.73 7.55
N GLU A 316 17.26 33.80 8.12
CA GLU A 316 17.75 32.60 8.82
C GLU A 316 18.22 31.48 7.89
N TRP A 317 17.79 31.52 6.63
CA TRP A 317 18.11 30.52 5.62
C TRP A 317 19.05 31.09 4.56
N GLU A 318 19.86 30.21 3.99
CA GLU A 318 20.77 30.52 2.89
C GLU A 318 20.52 29.53 1.75
N LEU A 319 20.42 30.03 0.53
CA LEU A 319 20.28 29.21 -0.66
C LEU A 319 21.67 28.76 -1.13
N ASN A 320 22.04 27.52 -0.81
CA ASN A 320 23.39 27.00 -1.04
C ASN A 320 23.55 26.32 -2.40
N TYR A 321 22.44 25.94 -3.04
CA TYR A 321 22.45 25.33 -4.35
C TYR A 321 21.14 25.61 -5.10
N GLN A 322 21.26 25.96 -6.38
CA GLN A 322 20.16 26.10 -7.32
C GLN A 322 20.59 25.69 -8.73
N GLU A 323 19.95 24.69 -9.31
CA GLU A 323 20.14 24.28 -10.69
C GLU A 323 18.87 23.58 -11.21
N ASN A 324 18.40 23.92 -12.41
CA ASN A 324 17.19 23.33 -13.02
C ASN A 324 15.98 23.28 -12.07
N ASP A 325 15.79 24.35 -11.29
CA ASP A 325 14.73 24.50 -10.29
C ASP A 325 14.78 23.47 -9.14
N VAL A 326 15.91 22.79 -8.97
CA VAL A 326 16.28 22.03 -7.77
C VAL A 326 17.02 22.96 -6.81
N LEU A 327 16.56 23.02 -5.56
CA LEU A 327 17.00 24.00 -4.56
C LEU A 327 17.45 23.29 -3.29
N VAL A 328 18.52 23.80 -2.67
CA VAL A 328 18.95 23.44 -1.31
C VAL A 328 19.07 24.68 -0.46
N PHE A 329 18.22 24.78 0.54
CA PHE A 329 18.35 25.78 1.60
C PHE A 329 19.04 25.16 2.81
N GLN A 330 19.99 25.88 3.39
CA GLN A 330 20.64 25.53 4.65
C GLN A 330 20.37 26.61 5.70
N ARG A 331 20.09 26.18 6.93
CA ARG A 331 19.93 27.10 8.05
C ARG A 331 21.28 27.65 8.50
N LYS A 332 21.36 28.97 8.74
CA LYS A 332 22.60 29.62 9.21
C LYS A 332 22.91 29.22 10.66
N GLU A 333 24.14 28.80 10.93
CA GLU A 333 24.59 28.26 12.23
C GLU A 333 24.45 29.24 13.42
N GLY A 334 24.31 30.55 13.16
CA GLY A 334 24.35 31.60 14.18
C GLY A 334 23.29 31.51 15.29
N ARG A 335 22.18 30.76 15.10
CA ARG A 335 21.14 30.58 16.11
C ARG A 335 21.21 29.28 16.90
N ARG A 336 21.83 28.21 16.37
CA ARG A 336 21.95 26.91 17.06
C ARG A 336 22.64 27.06 18.42
N LYS A 337 23.71 27.88 18.49
CA LYS A 337 24.40 28.24 19.74
C LYS A 337 23.55 29.09 20.70
N LYS A 338 22.63 29.93 20.18
CA LYS A 338 21.73 30.75 21.01
C LYS A 338 20.61 29.92 21.63
N GLU A 339 20.11 28.92 20.92
CA GLU A 339 19.05 28.02 21.40
C GLU A 339 19.58 26.88 22.27
N GLU A 340 20.72 26.27 21.94
CA GLU A 340 21.41 25.31 22.83
C GLU A 340 21.83 25.98 24.15
N GLY A 341 22.32 27.23 24.09
CA GLY A 341 22.61 28.03 25.29
C GLY A 341 21.38 28.45 26.10
N ARG A 342 20.20 28.52 25.47
CA ARG A 342 18.91 28.82 26.14
C ARG A 342 18.27 27.55 26.72
N ASN A 343 18.38 26.41 26.02
CA ASN A 343 17.90 25.11 26.48
C ASN A 343 18.74 24.55 27.64
N MET A 344 20.07 24.77 27.67
CA MET A 344 20.86 24.42 28.86
C MET A 344 20.48 25.24 30.10
N LYS A 345 20.06 26.51 29.94
CA LYS A 345 19.53 27.31 31.06
C LYS A 345 18.14 26.85 31.51
N ASN A 346 17.28 26.40 30.58
CA ASN A 346 15.93 25.94 30.89
C ASN A 346 15.87 24.50 31.44
N LEU A 347 16.84 23.62 31.11
CA LEU A 347 16.93 22.28 31.71
C LEU A 347 17.16 22.32 33.23
N SER A 348 17.77 23.39 33.76
CA SER A 348 17.91 23.61 35.21
C SER A 348 16.62 24.02 35.92
N ILE A 349 15.54 24.37 35.19
CA ILE A 349 14.35 25.01 35.78
C ILE A 349 13.06 24.18 35.64
N VAL A 350 12.99 23.16 34.77
CA VAL A 350 11.75 22.40 34.57
C VAL A 350 11.85 20.97 35.15
N LYS A 351 11.66 20.87 36.46
CA LYS A 351 11.16 19.63 37.09
C LYS A 351 9.66 19.51 36.77
N LEU A 352 9.37 18.63 35.81
CA LEU A 352 8.13 17.88 35.58
C LEU A 352 6.89 18.30 36.38
N SER A 353 5.93 18.90 35.69
CA SER A 353 4.50 18.82 36.01
C SER A 353 3.78 18.46 34.71
N PHE A 354 3.37 17.20 34.60
CA PHE A 354 2.52 16.71 33.51
C PHE A 354 1.07 17.00 33.87
N THR A 355 0.39 17.82 33.07
CA THR A 355 -1.07 17.86 33.02
C THR A 355 -1.52 17.76 31.57
N SER A 356 -2.35 16.75 31.35
CA SER A 356 -2.98 16.34 30.11
C SER A 356 -4.00 17.34 29.59
N SER A 357 -3.84 17.77 28.34
CA SER A 357 -4.92 18.31 27.51
C SER A 357 -4.49 18.34 26.05
N PHE A 358 -4.66 17.21 25.36
CA PHE A 358 -4.46 17.11 23.92
C PHE A 358 -5.80 17.34 23.22
N GLN A 359 -6.00 18.54 22.67
CA GLN A 359 -7.10 18.85 21.76
C GLN A 359 -6.54 18.86 20.33
N LEU A 360 -6.99 17.88 19.54
CA LEU A 360 -6.78 17.84 18.09
C LEU A 360 -7.55 18.99 17.43
N PRO A 361 -6.95 19.81 16.56
CA PRO A 361 -7.73 20.72 15.73
C PRO A 361 -8.42 19.93 14.62
N VAL A 362 -9.75 19.99 14.63
CA VAL A 362 -10.64 19.60 13.54
C VAL A 362 -10.29 20.45 12.31
N ILE A 363 -9.69 19.83 11.29
CA ILE A 363 -9.59 20.45 9.97
C ILE A 363 -10.90 20.10 9.24
N GLY A 364 -11.83 21.04 9.31
CA GLY A 364 -13.04 21.02 8.50
C GLY A 364 -12.72 21.09 7.01
N GLN A 365 -13.44 20.28 6.25
CA GLN A 365 -13.97 20.56 4.91
C GLN A 365 -13.25 21.67 4.12
N LEU A 366 -12.36 21.29 3.21
CA LEU A 366 -12.13 22.04 1.98
C LEU A 366 -13.03 21.46 0.88
N PRO A 367 -13.71 22.30 0.08
CA PRO A 367 -14.77 21.85 -0.80
C PRO A 367 -14.21 21.10 -2.01
N ALA A 368 -14.85 19.98 -2.32
CA ALA A 368 -14.80 19.40 -3.66
C ALA A 368 -15.24 20.47 -4.67
N ILE A 369 -14.33 20.93 -5.55
CA ILE A 369 -14.64 21.54 -6.84
C ILE A 369 -13.42 21.36 -7.77
N LYS A 370 -13.71 20.78 -8.94
CA LYS A 370 -12.94 20.73 -10.20
C LYS A 370 -11.71 19.79 -10.30
N MET A 371 -11.99 18.49 -10.36
CA MET A 371 -11.33 17.58 -11.32
C MET A 371 -12.39 16.89 -12.20
N LEU A 372 -13.08 17.69 -12.99
CA LEU A 372 -13.87 17.24 -14.12
C LEU A 372 -13.42 18.06 -15.32
N ASN A 373 -13.06 17.35 -16.38
CA ASN A 373 -12.58 17.82 -17.69
C ASN A 373 -11.07 18.08 -17.77
N ASN A 374 -10.32 17.00 -17.98
CA ASN A 374 -9.53 16.83 -19.21
C ASN A 374 -8.73 15.54 -19.10
N PHE A 375 -9.22 14.46 -19.71
CA PHE A 375 -8.45 13.57 -20.59
C PHE A 375 -9.46 12.64 -21.30
N PRO A 376 -9.40 12.52 -22.63
CA PRO A 376 -10.32 11.66 -23.37
C PRO A 376 -9.85 10.20 -23.30
N PHE A 377 -10.83 9.33 -23.11
CA PHE A 377 -10.83 7.86 -23.14
C PHE A 377 -10.38 7.10 -21.89
#